data_AF-A0A0C1R7G7-F1
#
_entry.id   AF-A0A0C1R7G7-F1
#
_cell.length_a   1.000
_cell.length_b   1.000
_cell.length_c   1.000
_cell.angle_alpha   90.00
_cell.angle_beta   90.00
_cell.angle_gamma   90.00
#
_symmetry.space_group_name_H-M   'P 1'
#
loop_
_entity.id
_entity.type
_entity.pdbx_description
1 polymer ?
#
loop_
_entity_poly.entity_id
_entity_poly.type
_entity_poly.pdbx_seq_one_letter_code
_entity_poly.pdbx_strand_id
1 'polypeptide(L)'
;MDQCDAILQQGIFEEVFIDKRRTISENLLEWLETTDFGNFQRKQSAGLNIGFPIEAVRFELEGAFSEAKFKEWQRAVSEGRVRHFEDSELEQILRRSASDDIVNAWLKCKTPPGFGLIGSIDVNDEDIVFTARYVPNSETDTSPTVEIDGFFVSGATVERGFSNGTKIPFAGRSAILKRIGREQVTIVLSTTKGELRETLPQLPDLPPLATIIRLECLGDISGSRLLDGRTADGTVGLVSNPALSGTKWKINELGSGIVQIECLGDISGNRLLDGRTADGTVGLVSNPALSGTKWKISP
;
A
#
# COMPACT_ATOMS: atom_id res chain seq x y z
N MET A 1 12.57 19.86 9.33
CA MET A 1 11.99 18.76 8.56
C MET A 1 11.55 17.77 9.58
N ASP A 2 10.25 17.62 9.63
CA ASP A 2 9.60 16.72 10.56
C ASP A 2 9.98 15.28 10.20
N GLN A 3 9.97 14.35 11.16
CA GLN A 3 10.24 12.93 10.89
C GLN A 3 9.27 12.38 9.84
N CYS A 4 8.07 12.97 9.75
CA CYS A 4 7.07 12.66 8.75
C CYS A 4 7.52 12.99 7.34
N ASP A 5 8.18 14.13 7.12
CA ASP A 5 8.60 14.58 5.79
C ASP A 5 9.66 13.65 5.17
N ALA A 6 10.39 12.89 6.00
CA ALA A 6 11.33 11.88 5.54
C ALA A 6 10.65 10.71 4.80
N ILE A 7 9.36 10.47 5.04
CA ILE A 7 8.57 9.44 4.32
C ILE A 7 8.49 9.77 2.83
N LEU A 8 8.44 11.06 2.49
CA LEU A 8 8.35 11.52 1.10
C LEU A 8 9.72 11.55 0.40
N GLN A 9 10.83 11.35 1.11
CA GLN A 9 12.17 11.36 0.50
C GLN A 9 12.43 10.14 -0.38
N GLN A 10 11.50 9.18 -0.43
CA GLN A 10 11.59 8.05 -1.35
C GLN A 10 11.01 8.44 -2.71
N GLY A 11 11.80 8.25 -3.77
CA GLY A 11 11.35 8.43 -5.15
C GLY A 11 11.44 9.88 -5.63
N ILE A 12 10.36 10.38 -6.24
CA ILE A 12 10.42 11.57 -7.09
C ILE A 12 10.77 12.87 -6.37
N PHE A 13 10.55 12.92 -5.05
CA PHE A 13 10.78 14.11 -4.25
C PHE A 13 12.17 14.18 -3.60
N GLU A 14 13.02 13.17 -3.77
CA GLU A 14 14.40 13.15 -3.20
C GLU A 14 15.19 14.41 -3.61
N GLU A 15 15.04 14.83 -4.87
CA GLU A 15 15.71 16.02 -5.42
C GLU A 15 14.93 17.33 -5.22
N VAL A 16 13.67 17.25 -4.76
CA VAL A 16 12.81 18.41 -4.47
C VAL A 16 13.04 18.91 -3.04
N PHE A 17 13.49 18.04 -2.14
CA PHE A 17 13.74 18.36 -0.74
C PHE A 17 15.18 18.80 -0.47
N ILE A 18 15.47 20.06 -0.77
CA ILE A 18 16.82 20.64 -0.67
C ILE A 18 17.16 21.03 0.79
N ASP A 19 16.21 21.57 1.55
CA ASP A 19 16.43 22.06 2.92
C ASP A 19 15.61 21.30 3.97
N LYS A 20 16.32 20.57 4.84
CA LYS A 20 15.76 19.85 5.99
C LYS A 20 15.24 20.76 7.10
N ARG A 21 15.22 22.09 6.96
CA ARG A 21 14.65 23.01 7.95
C ARG A 21 13.30 23.57 7.53
N ARG A 22 12.95 23.45 6.25
CA ARG A 22 11.73 23.97 5.65
C ARG A 22 10.61 22.93 5.59
N THR A 23 9.38 23.40 5.48
CA THR A 23 8.20 22.58 5.17
C THR A 23 8.28 22.03 3.74
N ILE A 24 7.42 21.06 3.42
CA ILE A 24 7.33 20.50 2.06
C ILE A 24 6.90 21.58 1.07
N SER A 25 5.90 22.39 1.42
CA SER A 25 5.42 23.50 0.58
C SER A 25 6.55 24.49 0.27
N GLU A 26 7.37 24.83 1.26
CA GLU A 26 8.50 25.76 1.07
C GLU A 26 9.62 25.14 0.22
N ASN A 27 9.98 23.88 0.46
CA ASN A 27 10.97 23.17 -0.36
C ASN A 27 10.50 23.05 -1.81
N LEU A 28 9.22 22.72 -2.01
CA LEU A 28 8.62 22.61 -3.33
C LEU A 28 8.64 23.96 -4.08
N LEU A 29 8.28 25.05 -3.39
CA LEU A 29 8.33 26.40 -3.97
C LEU A 29 9.76 26.81 -4.33
N GLU A 30 10.73 26.59 -3.43
CA GLU A 30 12.14 26.92 -3.67
C GLU A 30 12.74 26.09 -4.82
N TRP A 31 12.45 24.79 -4.87
CA TRP A 31 12.88 23.94 -5.98
C TRP A 31 12.29 24.45 -7.31
N LEU A 32 11.00 24.74 -7.35
CA LEU A 32 10.34 25.26 -8.55
C LEU A 32 10.89 26.64 -8.96
N GLU A 33 11.25 27.50 -8.01
CA GLU A 33 11.86 28.81 -8.27
C GLU A 33 13.25 28.68 -8.92
N THR A 34 14.03 27.67 -8.51
CA THR A 34 15.44 27.53 -8.89
C THR A 34 15.71 26.52 -10.01
N THR A 35 14.79 25.61 -10.28
CA THR A 35 14.93 24.57 -11.30
C THR A 35 14.77 25.14 -12.71
N ASP A 36 15.49 24.58 -13.69
CA ASP A 36 15.28 24.90 -15.10
C ASP A 36 14.11 24.11 -15.71
N PHE A 37 13.57 24.60 -16.83
CA PHE A 37 12.42 23.98 -17.47
C PHE A 37 12.67 22.53 -17.93
N GLY A 38 13.88 22.22 -18.39
CA GLY A 38 14.22 20.86 -18.82
C GLY A 38 14.22 19.89 -17.63
N ASN A 39 14.77 20.32 -16.49
CA ASN A 39 14.73 19.52 -15.27
C ASN A 39 13.31 19.34 -14.73
N PHE A 40 12.49 20.40 -14.76
CA PHE A 40 11.07 20.33 -14.43
C PHE A 40 10.33 19.31 -15.31
N GLN A 41 10.52 19.34 -16.64
CA GLN A 41 9.90 18.38 -17.56
C GLN A 41 10.34 16.93 -17.30
N ARG A 42 11.61 16.70 -16.96
CA ARG A 42 12.10 15.35 -16.60
C ARG A 42 11.39 14.83 -15.35
N LYS A 43 11.22 15.67 -14.33
CA LYS A 43 10.47 15.29 -13.13
C LYS A 43 8.99 15.06 -13.43
N GLN A 44 8.36 15.91 -14.24
CA GLN A 44 6.99 15.67 -14.66
C GLN A 44 6.83 14.32 -15.38
N SER A 45 7.76 14.00 -16.29
CA SER A 45 7.78 12.70 -17.00
C SER A 45 8.04 11.51 -16.07
N ALA A 46 8.73 11.73 -14.94
CA ALA A 46 8.94 10.72 -13.91
C ALA A 46 7.74 10.55 -12.96
N GLY A 47 6.68 11.36 -13.12
CA GLY A 47 5.43 11.26 -12.36
C GLY A 47 5.10 12.46 -11.47
N LEU A 48 5.90 13.53 -11.46
CA LEU A 48 5.66 14.70 -10.63
C LEU A 48 4.51 15.52 -11.21
N ASN A 49 3.40 15.64 -10.50
CA ASN A 49 2.22 16.35 -10.97
C ASN A 49 1.84 17.49 -10.02
N ILE A 50 2.32 18.68 -10.35
CA ILE A 50 2.13 19.90 -9.58
C ILE A 50 1.32 20.90 -10.41
N GLY A 51 0.31 21.51 -9.80
CA GLY A 51 -0.28 22.74 -10.33
C GLY A 51 0.09 23.96 -9.51
N PHE A 52 -0.16 25.12 -10.10
CA PHE A 52 0.38 26.38 -9.63
C PHE A 52 -0.72 27.31 -9.09
N PRO A 53 -0.72 27.63 -7.79
CA PRO A 53 -1.68 28.57 -7.23
C PRO A 53 -1.19 30.01 -7.43
N ILE A 54 -1.59 30.67 -8.53
CA ILE A 54 -1.38 32.12 -8.71
C ILE A 54 -2.70 32.85 -8.41
N GLU A 55 -2.65 33.92 -7.59
CA GLU A 55 -3.82 34.66 -7.08
C GLU A 55 -4.78 35.17 -8.17
N ALA A 56 -4.34 35.30 -9.42
CA ALA A 56 -5.12 35.86 -10.52
C ALA A 56 -5.43 34.87 -11.66
N VAL A 57 -4.80 33.69 -11.69
CA VAL A 57 -4.97 32.71 -12.79
C VAL A 57 -4.96 31.31 -12.18
N ARG A 58 -6.11 30.63 -12.20
CA ARG A 58 -6.15 29.18 -11.98
C ARG A 58 -5.55 28.53 -13.22
N PHE A 59 -4.27 28.18 -13.16
CA PHE A 59 -3.71 27.27 -14.14
C PHE A 59 -4.38 25.91 -13.93
N GLU A 60 -5.04 25.39 -14.96
CA GLU A 60 -5.59 24.05 -14.91
C GLU A 60 -4.45 23.07 -14.60
N LEU A 61 -4.68 22.26 -13.56
CA LEU A 61 -3.76 21.25 -13.00
C LEU A 61 -3.49 20.07 -13.95
N GLU A 62 -3.80 20.22 -15.24
CA GLU A 62 -3.81 19.14 -16.23
C GLU A 62 -3.25 19.67 -17.54
N GLY A 63 -2.01 19.30 -17.85
CA GLY A 63 -1.41 19.57 -19.16
C GLY A 63 0.10 19.72 -19.15
N ALA A 64 0.71 19.50 -20.31
CA ALA A 64 2.11 19.80 -20.54
C ALA A 64 2.32 21.32 -20.41
N PHE A 65 3.18 21.73 -19.48
CA PHE A 65 3.57 23.14 -19.37
C PHE A 65 4.48 23.51 -20.53
N SER A 66 4.19 24.61 -21.22
CA SER A 66 5.16 25.26 -22.10
C SER A 66 6.21 26.00 -21.28
N GLU A 67 7.43 26.12 -21.79
CA GLU A 67 8.51 26.89 -21.15
C GLU A 67 8.09 28.33 -20.80
N ALA A 68 7.30 28.97 -21.66
CA ALA A 68 6.80 30.33 -21.44
C ALA A 68 5.92 30.43 -20.18
N LYS A 69 4.97 29.49 -19.99
CA LYS A 69 4.12 29.42 -18.80
C LYS A 69 4.93 29.13 -17.52
N PHE A 70 5.93 28.26 -17.61
CA PHE A 70 6.81 27.97 -16.47
C PHE A 70 7.63 29.20 -16.05
N LYS A 71 8.21 29.94 -16.99
CA LYS A 71 8.94 31.19 -16.71
C LYS A 71 8.02 32.30 -16.19
N GLU A 72 6.80 32.39 -16.71
CA GLU A 72 5.79 33.32 -16.20
C GLU A 72 5.46 33.03 -14.74
N TRP A 73 5.35 31.75 -14.39
CA TRP A 73 5.16 31.32 -13.01
C TRP A 73 6.36 31.64 -12.12
N GLN A 74 7.59 31.31 -12.55
CA GLN A 74 8.81 31.62 -11.77
C GLN A 74 8.91 33.13 -11.47
N ARG A 75 8.57 33.96 -12.45
CA ARG A 75 8.49 35.42 -12.25
C ARG A 75 7.45 35.79 -11.19
N ALA A 76 6.25 35.19 -11.23
CA ALA A 76 5.22 35.45 -10.23
C ALA A 76 5.66 35.05 -8.80
N VAL A 77 6.40 33.96 -8.64
CA VAL A 77 7.00 33.57 -7.34
C VAL A 77 8.01 34.59 -6.87
N SER A 78 8.96 34.97 -7.74
CA SER A 78 10.02 35.93 -7.39
C SER A 78 9.48 37.32 -7.02
N GLU A 79 8.27 37.65 -7.52
CA GLU A 79 7.55 38.88 -7.21
C GLU A 79 6.62 38.75 -5.97
N GLY A 80 6.60 37.59 -5.31
CA GLY A 80 5.77 37.34 -4.13
C GLY A 80 4.27 37.24 -4.43
N ARG A 81 3.88 36.98 -5.68
CA ARG A 81 2.48 36.87 -6.15
C ARG A 81 1.90 35.45 -6.06
N VAL A 82 2.65 34.52 -5.48
CA VAL A 82 2.23 33.13 -5.28
C VAL A 82 1.82 32.97 -3.82
N ARG A 83 0.61 32.47 -3.59
CA ARG A 83 0.13 32.15 -2.25
C ARG A 83 0.70 30.82 -1.78
N HIS A 84 0.70 30.60 -0.47
CA HIS A 84 0.99 29.30 0.09
C HIS A 84 -0.06 28.26 -0.37
N PHE A 85 0.41 27.01 -0.56
CA PHE A 85 -0.47 25.87 -0.76
C PHE A 85 -1.33 25.65 0.49
N GLU A 86 -2.63 25.44 0.32
CA GLU A 86 -3.45 24.90 1.40
C GLU A 86 -3.07 23.43 1.66
N ASP A 87 -3.27 22.94 2.89
CA ASP A 87 -2.95 21.55 3.24
C ASP A 87 -3.63 20.53 2.31
N SER A 88 -4.87 20.83 1.90
CA SER A 88 -5.65 20.01 0.97
C SER A 88 -5.06 20.00 -0.46
N GLU A 89 -4.47 21.10 -0.91
CA GLU A 89 -3.81 21.20 -2.21
C GLU A 89 -2.47 20.47 -2.19
N LEU A 90 -1.72 20.60 -1.09
CA LEU A 90 -0.49 19.86 -0.89
C LEU A 90 -0.77 18.35 -0.89
N GLU A 91 -1.81 17.90 -0.19
CA GLU A 91 -2.24 16.50 -0.20
C GLU A 91 -2.53 16.02 -1.63
N GLN A 92 -3.27 16.80 -2.43
CA GLN A 92 -3.57 16.43 -3.82
C GLN A 92 -2.31 16.33 -4.68
N ILE A 93 -1.34 17.24 -4.51
CA ILE A 93 -0.05 17.18 -5.21
C ILE A 93 0.69 15.89 -4.84
N LEU A 94 0.71 15.55 -3.55
CA LEU A 94 1.34 14.32 -3.05
C LEU A 94 0.67 13.07 -3.62
N ARG A 95 -0.67 12.97 -3.55
CA ARG A 95 -1.44 11.83 -4.08
C ARG A 95 -1.24 11.59 -5.58
N ARG A 96 -0.99 12.65 -6.35
CA ARG A 96 -0.74 12.53 -7.79
C ARG A 96 0.71 12.16 -8.12
N SER A 97 1.63 12.41 -7.20
CA SER A 97 3.07 12.32 -7.46
C SER A 97 3.77 11.18 -6.73
N ALA A 98 3.13 10.59 -5.71
CA ALA A 98 3.61 9.45 -4.97
C ALA A 98 2.50 8.38 -4.86
N SER A 99 2.87 7.15 -4.51
CA SER A 99 1.89 6.09 -4.27
C SER A 99 1.00 6.43 -3.08
N ASP A 100 -0.25 5.94 -3.10
CA ASP A 100 -1.20 6.14 -2.01
C ASP A 100 -0.65 5.69 -0.66
N ASP A 101 0.15 4.61 -0.62
CA ASP A 101 0.78 4.11 0.60
C ASP A 101 1.73 5.13 1.23
N ILE A 102 2.58 5.78 0.42
CA ILE A 102 3.54 6.79 0.88
C ILE A 102 2.78 8.03 1.40
N VAL A 103 1.76 8.46 0.67
CA VAL A 103 0.98 9.65 1.04
C VAL A 103 0.16 9.41 2.30
N ASN A 104 -0.48 8.25 2.41
CA ASN A 104 -1.24 7.87 3.60
C ASN A 104 -0.32 7.73 4.82
N ALA A 105 0.88 7.18 4.66
CA ALA A 105 1.88 7.12 5.73
C ALA A 105 2.33 8.52 6.17
N TRP A 106 2.57 9.44 5.22
CA TRP A 106 2.91 10.83 5.52
C TRP A 106 1.77 11.58 6.23
N LEU A 107 0.54 11.50 5.71
CA LEU A 107 -0.66 12.11 6.31
C LEU A 107 -0.89 11.60 7.74
N LYS A 108 -0.76 10.28 7.94
CA LYS A 108 -0.88 9.66 9.26
C LYS A 108 0.16 10.18 10.24
N CYS A 109 1.37 10.46 9.75
CA CYS A 109 2.44 11.03 10.56
C CYS A 109 2.19 12.52 10.88
N LYS A 110 1.75 13.31 9.88
CA LYS A 110 1.49 14.75 10.02
C LYS A 110 0.27 15.11 10.83
N THR A 111 -0.73 14.22 10.85
CA THR A 111 -1.91 14.42 11.68
C THR A 111 -1.45 14.43 13.13
N PRO A 112 -1.48 15.57 13.84
CA PRO A 112 -1.11 15.58 15.25
C PRO A 112 -1.95 14.53 15.96
N PRO A 113 -1.39 13.77 16.92
CA PRO A 113 -2.15 12.74 17.60
C PRO A 113 -3.38 13.42 18.21
N GLY A 114 -4.54 13.21 17.61
CA GLY A 114 -5.78 13.79 18.10
C GLY A 114 -5.92 13.45 19.58
N PHE A 115 -6.38 14.40 20.39
CA PHE A 115 -6.79 14.06 21.74
C PHE A 115 -7.99 13.11 21.66
N GLY A 116 -8.07 12.19 22.62
CA GLY A 116 -9.10 11.15 22.68
C GLY A 116 -8.58 9.74 22.40
N LEU A 117 -9.51 8.87 22.05
CA LEU A 117 -9.27 7.45 21.82
C LEU A 117 -8.81 7.23 20.37
N ILE A 118 -7.68 6.54 20.20
CA ILE A 118 -7.04 6.30 18.90
C ILE A 118 -6.83 4.79 18.73
N GLY A 119 -7.28 4.27 17.58
CA GLY A 119 -7.10 2.89 17.17
C GLY A 119 -6.05 2.76 16.07
N SER A 120 -5.44 1.58 15.98
CA SER A 120 -4.66 1.18 14.82
C SER A 120 -4.67 -0.33 14.69
N ILE A 121 -4.67 -0.83 13.45
CA ILE A 121 -4.47 -2.25 13.16
C ILE A 121 -3.12 -2.45 12.47
N ASP A 122 -2.42 -3.49 12.89
CA ASP A 122 -1.34 -4.14 12.14
C ASP A 122 -1.75 -5.57 11.76
N VAL A 123 -1.47 -5.99 10.53
CA VAL A 123 -1.89 -7.29 9.99
C VAL A 123 -0.68 -8.03 9.44
N ASN A 124 -0.45 -9.24 9.94
CA ASN A 124 0.54 -10.17 9.45
C ASN A 124 -0.14 -11.49 9.09
N ASP A 125 -0.55 -11.63 7.83
CA ASP A 125 -1.33 -12.75 7.32
C ASP A 125 -2.67 -12.96 8.08
N GLU A 126 -2.73 -13.99 8.93
CA GLU A 126 -3.91 -14.29 9.77
C GLU A 126 -3.86 -13.56 11.12
N ASP A 127 -2.68 -13.12 11.56
CA ASP A 127 -2.49 -12.47 12.85
C ASP A 127 -2.81 -10.98 12.73
N ILE A 128 -3.67 -10.50 13.61
CA ILE A 128 -4.14 -9.12 13.64
C ILE A 128 -3.82 -8.55 15.02
N VAL A 129 -3.04 -7.47 15.05
CA VAL A 129 -2.73 -6.72 16.26
C VAL A 129 -3.52 -5.42 16.23
N PHE A 130 -4.59 -5.36 17.02
CA PHE A 130 -5.36 -4.14 17.20
C PHE A 130 -4.86 -3.40 18.44
N THR A 131 -4.41 -2.16 18.29
CA THR A 131 -3.88 -1.33 19.38
C THR A 131 -4.79 -0.13 19.60
N ALA A 132 -5.22 0.05 20.85
CA ALA A 132 -5.96 1.23 21.29
C ALA A 132 -5.11 2.03 22.28
N ARG A 133 -5.04 3.35 22.10
CA ARG A 133 -4.37 4.27 23.03
C ARG A 133 -5.24 5.50 23.27
N TYR A 134 -5.00 6.18 24.39
CA TYR A 134 -5.73 7.40 24.74
C TYR A 134 -4.79 8.59 24.93
N VAL A 135 -5.03 9.67 24.20
CA VAL A 135 -4.29 10.93 24.32
C VAL A 135 -5.14 11.91 25.12
N PRO A 136 -4.75 12.30 26.34
CA PRO A 136 -5.55 13.20 27.14
C PRO A 136 -5.58 14.61 26.54
N ASN A 137 -6.74 15.28 26.61
CA ASN A 137 -6.90 16.68 26.18
C ASN A 137 -6.43 17.69 27.25
N SER A 138 -6.22 17.24 28.49
CA SER A 138 -5.70 18.04 29.60
C SER A 138 -5.08 17.15 30.67
N GLU A 139 -4.37 17.73 31.64
CA GLU A 139 -3.78 16.96 32.77
C GLU A 139 -4.83 16.28 33.66
N THR A 140 -6.06 16.79 33.69
CA THR A 140 -7.18 16.23 34.46
C THR A 140 -7.96 15.16 33.70
N ASP A 141 -7.61 14.93 32.43
CA ASP A 141 -8.33 14.05 31.53
C ASP A 141 -7.89 12.59 31.68
N THR A 142 -8.62 11.81 32.49
CA THR A 142 -8.22 10.44 32.85
C THR A 142 -8.38 9.43 31.70
N SER A 143 -7.59 8.36 31.69
CA SER A 143 -7.78 7.25 30.73
C SER A 143 -9.20 6.66 30.76
N PRO A 144 -9.80 6.37 29.60
CA PRO A 144 -11.09 5.69 29.54
C PRO A 144 -10.95 4.22 29.94
N THR A 145 -12.09 3.64 30.29
CA THR A 145 -12.21 2.21 30.59
C THR A 145 -13.14 1.55 29.59
N VAL A 146 -12.83 0.31 29.21
CA VAL A 146 -13.70 -0.51 28.34
C VAL A 146 -15.03 -0.75 29.03
N GLU A 147 -16.13 -0.52 28.31
CA GLU A 147 -17.49 -0.71 28.82
C GLU A 147 -17.85 -2.20 28.94
N ILE A 148 -19.01 -2.50 29.51
CA ILE A 148 -19.51 -3.88 29.60
C ILE A 148 -19.78 -4.38 28.18
N ASP A 149 -19.15 -5.50 27.81
CA ASP A 149 -19.18 -6.05 26.46
C ASP A 149 -18.67 -5.06 25.40
N GLY A 150 -17.87 -4.09 25.85
CA GLY A 150 -17.33 -3.01 25.01
C GLY A 150 -16.20 -3.46 24.09
N PHE A 151 -15.84 -4.74 24.02
CA PHE A 151 -14.89 -5.25 23.05
C PHE A 151 -15.51 -6.39 22.25
N PHE A 152 -15.83 -6.11 20.99
CA PHE A 152 -16.51 -7.02 20.08
C PHE A 152 -15.66 -7.24 18.82
N VAL A 153 -15.56 -8.50 18.41
CA VAL A 153 -14.82 -8.91 17.21
C VAL A 153 -15.68 -9.87 16.39
N SER A 154 -15.81 -9.58 15.11
CA SER A 154 -16.44 -10.44 14.10
C SER A 154 -15.43 -10.81 13.02
N GLY A 155 -15.48 -12.04 12.50
CA GLY A 155 -14.56 -12.52 11.47
C GLY A 155 -13.17 -12.95 11.97
N ALA A 156 -12.91 -12.89 13.28
CA ALA A 156 -11.66 -13.31 13.90
C ALA A 156 -11.90 -13.92 15.29
N THR A 157 -11.00 -14.81 15.73
CA THR A 157 -10.93 -15.29 17.12
C THR A 157 -10.08 -14.36 17.97
N VAL A 158 -10.49 -14.11 19.21
CA VAL A 158 -9.74 -13.28 20.16
C VAL A 158 -8.81 -14.17 21.00
N GLU A 159 -7.50 -14.07 20.79
CA GLU A 159 -6.52 -14.78 21.63
C GLU A 159 -6.22 -14.00 22.90
N ARG A 160 -6.09 -12.67 22.76
CA ARG A 160 -5.93 -11.73 23.86
C ARG A 160 -6.75 -10.49 23.54
N GLY A 161 -7.73 -10.19 24.38
CA GLY A 161 -8.63 -9.06 24.17
C GLY A 161 -8.57 -8.01 25.27
N PHE A 162 -9.49 -7.06 25.18
CA PHE A 162 -9.81 -6.16 26.28
C PHE A 162 -10.95 -6.74 27.12
N SER A 163 -10.85 -6.62 28.45
CA SER A 163 -11.90 -7.05 29.38
C SER A 163 -12.64 -5.84 29.94
N ASN A 164 -13.88 -6.02 30.38
CA ASN A 164 -14.68 -4.97 31.02
C ASN A 164 -13.89 -4.24 32.12
N GLY A 165 -13.92 -2.91 32.11
CA GLY A 165 -13.18 -2.06 33.06
C GLY A 165 -11.68 -1.89 32.76
N THR A 166 -11.16 -2.51 31.70
CA THR A 166 -9.76 -2.32 31.28
C THR A 166 -9.49 -0.84 30.97
N LYS A 167 -8.48 -0.24 31.61
CA LYS A 167 -8.02 1.11 31.26
C LYS A 167 -7.24 1.11 29.95
N ILE A 168 -7.46 2.13 29.11
CA ILE A 168 -6.69 2.39 27.89
C ILE A 168 -5.65 3.50 28.16
N PRO A 169 -4.36 3.16 28.32
CA PRO A 169 -3.34 4.13 28.68
C PRO A 169 -2.84 4.93 27.47
N PHE A 170 -2.07 5.98 27.74
CA PHE A 170 -1.37 6.76 26.72
C PHE A 170 -0.39 5.91 25.88
N ALA A 171 0.32 4.99 26.54
CA ALA A 171 1.23 4.05 25.87
C ALA A 171 0.53 3.04 24.94
N GLY A 172 -0.81 2.95 25.04
CA GLY A 172 -1.60 1.98 24.31
C GLY A 172 -1.67 0.62 24.97
N ARG A 173 -2.63 -0.18 24.50
CA ARG A 173 -2.83 -1.58 24.85
C ARG A 173 -3.34 -2.31 23.61
N SER A 174 -2.90 -3.54 23.44
CA SER A 174 -3.19 -4.32 22.22
C SER A 174 -4.03 -5.55 22.51
N ALA A 175 -4.90 -5.86 21.55
CA ALA A 175 -5.53 -7.15 21.39
C ALA A 175 -4.83 -7.94 20.27
N ILE A 176 -4.70 -9.25 20.46
CA ILE A 176 -4.17 -10.20 19.49
C ILE A 176 -5.35 -11.04 19.02
N LEU A 177 -5.60 -10.98 17.72
CA LEU A 177 -6.71 -11.64 17.06
C LEU A 177 -6.16 -12.51 15.92
N LYS A 178 -6.92 -13.55 15.57
CA LYS A 178 -6.62 -14.41 14.44
C LYS A 178 -7.80 -14.48 13.49
N ARG A 179 -7.63 -14.08 12.24
CA ARG A 179 -8.70 -14.07 11.23
C ARG A 179 -9.27 -15.48 11.04
N ILE A 180 -10.60 -15.58 10.97
CA ILE A 180 -11.31 -16.81 10.63
C ILE A 180 -11.61 -16.79 9.13
N GLY A 181 -10.94 -17.66 8.38
CA GLY A 181 -11.15 -17.77 6.95
C GLY A 181 -10.78 -16.49 6.20
N ARG A 182 -11.60 -16.12 5.21
CA ARG A 182 -11.34 -14.97 4.31
C ARG A 182 -12.30 -13.81 4.50
N GLU A 183 -13.30 -13.97 5.37
CA GLU A 183 -14.35 -12.98 5.60
C GLU A 183 -13.80 -11.65 6.13
N GLN A 184 -14.60 -10.58 5.97
CA GLN A 184 -14.33 -9.27 6.56
C GLN A 184 -14.17 -9.39 8.09
N VAL A 185 -13.20 -8.67 8.66
CA VAL A 185 -13.01 -8.58 10.12
C VAL A 185 -13.49 -7.22 10.59
N THR A 186 -14.35 -7.20 11.61
CA THR A 186 -14.79 -5.96 12.26
C THR A 186 -14.40 -6.00 13.72
N ILE A 187 -13.75 -4.94 14.19
CA ILE A 187 -13.31 -4.76 15.58
C ILE A 187 -14.00 -3.52 16.11
N VAL A 188 -14.69 -3.65 17.23
CA VAL A 188 -15.33 -2.55 17.95
C VAL A 188 -14.81 -2.51 19.37
N LEU A 189 -14.35 -1.32 19.80
CA LEU A 189 -13.93 -1.03 21.16
C LEU A 189 -14.70 0.18 21.69
N SER A 190 -15.75 -0.07 22.47
CA SER A 190 -16.54 0.93 23.18
C SER A 190 -15.95 1.16 24.58
N THR A 191 -15.73 2.43 24.90
CA THR A 191 -15.14 2.88 26.16
C THR A 191 -15.96 4.03 26.75
N THR A 192 -15.68 4.36 28.01
CA THR A 192 -16.32 5.51 28.69
C THR A 192 -16.06 6.87 28.05
N LYS A 193 -15.25 6.96 26.98
CA LYS A 193 -14.97 8.18 26.21
C LYS A 193 -15.18 8.03 24.71
N GLY A 194 -16.06 7.12 24.32
CA GLY A 194 -16.42 6.88 22.93
C GLY A 194 -15.92 5.54 22.41
N GLU A 195 -16.05 5.37 21.10
CA GLU A 195 -15.90 4.09 20.41
C GLU A 195 -14.82 4.18 19.34
N LEU A 196 -14.03 3.11 19.23
CA LEU A 196 -13.22 2.83 18.04
C LEU A 196 -13.88 1.71 17.25
N ARG A 197 -13.92 1.91 15.93
CA ARG A 197 -14.35 0.90 14.98
C ARG A 197 -13.33 0.79 13.89
N GLU A 198 -12.81 -0.41 13.71
CA GLU A 198 -11.88 -0.73 12.64
C GLU A 198 -12.41 -1.91 11.83
N THR A 199 -12.16 -1.89 10.52
CA THR A 199 -12.60 -2.94 9.61
C THR A 199 -11.47 -3.32 8.68
N LEU A 200 -11.16 -4.61 8.62
CA LEU A 200 -10.27 -5.16 7.61
C LEU A 200 -11.11 -5.80 6.50
N PRO A 201 -10.80 -5.54 5.23
CA PRO A 201 -11.57 -6.08 4.12
C PRO A 201 -11.54 -7.62 4.11
N GLN A 202 -12.52 -8.19 3.41
CA GLN A 202 -12.50 -9.60 3.02
C GLN A 202 -11.26 -9.84 2.14
N LEU A 203 -10.55 -10.95 2.38
CA LEU A 203 -9.48 -11.37 1.49
C LEU A 203 -10.09 -11.88 0.18
N PRO A 204 -9.49 -11.58 -1.00
CA PRO A 204 -10.05 -11.98 -2.29
C PRO A 204 -10.42 -13.46 -2.30
N ASP A 205 -11.58 -13.83 -2.83
CA ASP A 205 -11.93 -15.25 -2.90
C ASP A 205 -10.87 -16.00 -3.70
N LEU A 206 -10.35 -17.08 -3.12
CA LEU A 206 -9.47 -17.96 -3.88
C LEU A 206 -10.29 -18.68 -4.94
N PRO A 207 -9.72 -18.93 -6.13
CA PRO A 207 -10.36 -19.84 -7.07
C PRO A 207 -10.62 -21.17 -6.36
N PRO A 208 -11.77 -21.83 -6.60
CA PRO A 208 -12.13 -23.07 -5.92
C PRO A 208 -10.99 -24.08 -5.94
N LEU A 209 -10.78 -24.79 -4.83
CA LEU A 209 -9.84 -25.91 -4.74
C LEU A 209 -10.10 -26.89 -5.90
N ALA A 210 -9.06 -27.15 -6.71
CA ALA A 210 -9.10 -27.89 -7.98
C ALA A 210 -9.61 -27.13 -9.23
N THR A 211 -9.65 -25.80 -9.20
CA THR A 211 -9.88 -25.00 -10.42
C THR A 211 -8.69 -25.10 -11.35
N ILE A 212 -8.97 -25.48 -12.59
CA ILE A 212 -8.01 -25.38 -13.69
C ILE A 212 -8.05 -23.94 -14.19
N ILE A 213 -6.93 -23.23 -14.03
CA ILE A 213 -6.76 -21.85 -14.48
C ILE A 213 -5.77 -21.77 -15.65
N ARG A 214 -5.67 -20.58 -16.23
CA ARG A 214 -4.56 -20.16 -17.07
C ARG A 214 -3.95 -18.90 -16.48
N LEU A 215 -2.63 -18.80 -16.53
CA LEU A 215 -1.89 -17.62 -16.08
C LEU A 215 -1.56 -16.77 -17.31
N GLU A 216 -2.00 -15.52 -17.31
CA GLU A 216 -1.82 -14.59 -18.41
C GLU A 216 -0.90 -13.42 -18.03
N CYS A 217 0.08 -13.12 -18.87
CA CYS A 217 1.00 -12.00 -18.70
C CYS A 217 0.33 -10.69 -19.14
N LEU A 218 0.10 -9.79 -18.18
CA LEU A 218 -0.53 -8.48 -18.42
C LEU A 218 0.44 -7.38 -18.86
N GLY A 219 1.70 -7.70 -19.19
CA GLY A 219 2.69 -6.68 -19.58
C GLY A 219 2.31 -5.90 -20.84
N ASP A 220 2.81 -4.68 -21.00
CA ASP A 220 2.35 -3.77 -22.05
C ASP A 220 2.87 -4.09 -23.46
N ILE A 221 3.85 -4.98 -23.58
CA ILE A 221 4.42 -5.39 -24.88
C ILE A 221 3.57 -6.49 -25.49
N SER A 222 3.07 -6.26 -26.73
CA SER A 222 2.32 -7.27 -27.49
C SER A 222 3.13 -8.55 -27.71
N GLY A 223 2.50 -9.72 -27.53
CA GLY A 223 3.16 -11.01 -27.78
C GLY A 223 2.43 -12.18 -27.12
N SER A 224 3.13 -13.31 -26.99
CA SER A 224 2.69 -14.48 -26.23
C SER A 224 2.27 -14.11 -24.81
N ARG A 225 1.08 -14.57 -24.37
CA ARG A 225 0.49 -14.15 -23.09
C ARG A 225 0.33 -15.29 -22.08
N LEU A 226 0.20 -16.53 -22.53
CA LEU A 226 -0.15 -17.64 -21.63
C LEU A 226 1.11 -18.31 -21.11
N LEU A 227 1.20 -18.51 -19.80
CA LEU A 227 2.27 -19.29 -19.20
C LEU A 227 2.10 -20.77 -19.53
N ASP A 228 3.11 -21.35 -20.18
CA ASP A 228 3.19 -22.74 -20.58
C ASP A 228 4.29 -23.45 -19.80
N GLY A 229 3.92 -24.51 -19.08
CA GLY A 229 4.84 -25.37 -18.36
C GLY A 229 5.32 -26.53 -19.24
N ARG A 230 6.62 -26.55 -19.53
CA ARG A 230 7.28 -27.61 -20.31
C ARG A 230 7.76 -28.71 -19.38
N THR A 231 6.85 -29.62 -19.07
CA THR A 231 7.04 -30.64 -18.03
C THR A 231 8.24 -31.56 -18.26
N ALA A 232 8.58 -31.82 -19.53
CA ALA A 232 9.69 -32.69 -19.93
C ALA A 232 11.08 -32.14 -19.53
N ASP A 233 11.31 -30.85 -19.70
CA ASP A 233 12.61 -30.21 -19.44
C ASP A 233 12.62 -29.35 -18.17
N GLY A 234 11.45 -29.17 -17.54
CA GLY A 234 11.33 -28.40 -16.30
C GLY A 234 11.38 -26.88 -16.51
N THR A 235 11.15 -26.39 -17.73
CA THR A 235 11.13 -24.96 -18.04
C THR A 235 9.70 -24.41 -18.10
N VAL A 236 9.59 -23.08 -18.06
CA VAL A 236 8.34 -22.36 -18.34
C VAL A 236 8.59 -21.30 -19.40
N GLY A 237 7.56 -20.92 -20.13
CA GLY A 237 7.64 -19.82 -21.11
C GLY A 237 6.27 -19.28 -21.49
N LEU A 238 6.24 -18.16 -22.20
CA LEU A 238 4.99 -17.61 -22.72
C LEU A 238 4.69 -18.13 -24.12
N VAL A 239 3.44 -18.54 -24.35
CA VAL A 239 2.92 -18.97 -25.66
C VAL A 239 1.63 -18.23 -26.01
N SER A 240 1.26 -18.24 -27.30
CA SER A 240 -0.02 -17.69 -27.77
C SER A 240 -1.11 -18.74 -27.92
N ASN A 241 -0.77 -20.03 -27.87
CA ASN A 241 -1.71 -21.12 -28.14
C ASN A 241 -2.36 -21.67 -26.84
N PRO A 242 -3.64 -21.37 -26.56
CA PRO A 242 -4.32 -21.85 -25.35
C PRO A 242 -4.66 -23.34 -25.34
N ALA A 243 -4.46 -24.04 -26.48
CA ALA A 243 -4.74 -25.47 -26.61
C ALA A 243 -3.63 -26.36 -26.05
N LEU A 244 -2.42 -25.83 -25.83
CA LEU A 244 -1.33 -26.58 -25.22
C LEU A 244 -1.70 -26.97 -23.79
N SER A 245 -1.53 -28.25 -23.43
CA SER A 245 -1.85 -28.75 -22.09
C SER A 245 -0.99 -28.13 -21.00
N GLY A 246 0.24 -27.73 -21.33
CA GLY A 246 1.13 -26.98 -20.43
C GLY A 246 0.61 -25.59 -20.04
N THR A 247 -0.40 -25.05 -20.74
CA THR A 247 -1.04 -23.77 -20.36
C THR A 247 -2.11 -23.91 -19.28
N LYS A 248 -2.46 -25.15 -18.89
CA LYS A 248 -3.46 -25.43 -17.88
C LYS A 248 -2.78 -25.68 -16.55
N TRP A 249 -3.22 -24.97 -15.52
CA TRP A 249 -2.63 -25.04 -14.19
C TRP A 249 -3.68 -25.36 -13.15
N LYS A 250 -3.37 -26.23 -12.21
CA LYS A 250 -4.22 -26.54 -11.06
C LYS A 250 -3.66 -25.83 -9.83
N ILE A 251 -4.51 -25.09 -9.13
CA ILE A 251 -4.18 -24.49 -7.84
C ILE A 251 -4.55 -25.48 -6.73
N ASN A 252 -3.56 -25.86 -5.93
CA ASN A 252 -3.70 -26.67 -4.73
C ASN A 252 -3.43 -25.78 -3.50
N GLU A 253 -4.42 -25.52 -2.64
CA GLU A 253 -4.23 -24.69 -1.44
C GLU A 253 -3.55 -25.49 -0.32
N LEU A 254 -2.58 -24.86 0.33
CA LEU A 254 -1.85 -25.43 1.47
C LEU A 254 -2.26 -24.81 2.82
N GLY A 255 -3.14 -23.79 2.80
CA GLY A 255 -3.57 -23.01 3.95
C GLY A 255 -2.99 -21.59 3.96
N SER A 256 -3.63 -20.68 4.71
CA SER A 256 -3.15 -19.30 4.95
C SER A 256 -2.83 -18.50 3.69
N GLY A 257 -3.57 -18.70 2.60
CA GLY A 257 -3.34 -18.03 1.31
C GLY A 257 -2.11 -18.50 0.54
N ILE A 258 -1.45 -19.56 0.99
CA ILE A 258 -0.34 -20.22 0.30
C ILE A 258 -0.88 -21.32 -0.60
N VAL A 259 -0.40 -21.35 -1.83
CA VAL A 259 -0.79 -22.30 -2.87
C VAL A 259 0.40 -22.99 -3.51
N GLN A 260 0.16 -24.19 -4.04
CA GLN A 260 0.99 -24.84 -5.04
C GLN A 260 0.30 -24.74 -6.41
N ILE A 261 1.08 -24.41 -7.43
CA ILE A 261 0.60 -24.26 -8.81
C ILE A 261 1.16 -25.41 -9.63
N GLU A 262 0.29 -26.32 -10.08
CA GLU A 262 0.67 -27.57 -10.74
C GLU A 262 0.33 -27.53 -12.24
N CYS A 263 1.32 -27.73 -13.10
CA CYS A 263 1.17 -27.81 -14.55
C CYS A 263 0.48 -29.12 -14.97
N LEU A 264 -0.58 -29.01 -15.78
CA LEU A 264 -1.35 -30.14 -16.31
C LEU A 264 -0.92 -30.59 -17.71
N GLY A 265 0.34 -30.32 -18.11
CA GLY A 265 0.89 -30.78 -19.39
C GLY A 265 0.78 -32.30 -19.60
N ASP A 266 0.53 -32.77 -20.81
CA ASP A 266 0.28 -34.21 -21.02
C ASP A 266 1.56 -35.07 -20.90
N ILE A 267 2.74 -34.45 -20.95
CA ILE A 267 4.03 -35.14 -20.86
C ILE A 267 4.41 -35.32 -19.38
N SER A 268 4.78 -36.53 -18.98
CA SER A 268 5.29 -36.81 -17.62
C SER A 268 6.57 -36.03 -17.33
N GLY A 269 6.75 -35.58 -16.07
CA GLY A 269 7.94 -34.83 -15.67
C GLY A 269 7.67 -33.87 -14.51
N ASN A 270 8.35 -32.74 -14.53
CA ASN A 270 8.24 -31.69 -13.51
C ASN A 270 6.88 -31.00 -13.59
N ARG A 271 6.25 -30.73 -12.43
CA ARG A 271 4.85 -30.29 -12.37
C ARG A 271 4.64 -29.02 -11.57
N LEU A 272 5.45 -28.76 -10.56
CA LEU A 272 5.21 -27.66 -9.63
C LEU A 272 5.96 -26.42 -10.08
N LEU A 273 5.26 -25.29 -10.19
CA LEU A 273 5.88 -23.99 -10.45
C LEU A 273 6.81 -23.63 -9.29
N ASP A 274 8.07 -23.34 -9.60
CA ASP A 274 9.14 -23.13 -8.62
C ASP A 274 9.84 -21.79 -8.87
N GLY A 275 9.81 -20.93 -7.86
CA GLY A 275 10.54 -19.67 -7.84
C GLY A 275 11.98 -19.90 -7.39
N ARG A 276 12.94 -19.69 -8.28
CA ARG A 276 14.38 -19.92 -8.03
C ARG A 276 15.03 -18.61 -7.64
N THR A 277 15.05 -18.33 -6.34
CA THR A 277 15.53 -17.04 -5.81
C THR A 277 17.03 -16.82 -5.97
N ALA A 278 17.82 -17.90 -6.14
CA ALA A 278 19.26 -17.80 -6.31
C ALA A 278 19.67 -17.13 -7.64
N ASP A 279 18.87 -17.29 -8.70
CA ASP A 279 19.15 -16.75 -10.03
C ASP A 279 18.03 -15.87 -10.58
N GLY A 280 16.95 -15.66 -9.80
CA GLY A 280 15.82 -14.83 -10.18
C GLY A 280 14.96 -15.44 -11.29
N THR A 281 14.99 -16.76 -11.47
CA THR A 281 14.23 -17.45 -12.53
C THR A 281 13.01 -18.19 -11.99
N VAL A 282 12.17 -18.65 -12.90
CA VAL A 282 11.02 -19.53 -12.62
C VAL A 282 11.15 -20.79 -13.47
N GLY A 283 10.79 -21.93 -12.92
CA GLY A 283 10.75 -23.19 -13.66
C GLY A 283 9.76 -24.19 -13.08
N LEU A 284 9.90 -25.46 -13.45
CA LEU A 284 9.15 -26.56 -12.89
C LEU A 284 10.05 -27.51 -12.12
N VAL A 285 9.54 -28.06 -11.03
CA VAL A 285 10.18 -29.14 -10.25
C VAL A 285 9.18 -30.24 -9.91
N SER A 286 9.68 -31.38 -9.45
CA SER A 286 8.86 -32.52 -9.00
C SER A 286 8.72 -32.61 -7.48
N ASN A 287 9.59 -31.94 -6.70
CA ASN A 287 9.62 -32.04 -5.24
C ASN A 287 8.71 -30.98 -4.57
N PRO A 288 7.57 -31.37 -3.96
CA PRO A 288 6.67 -30.44 -3.30
C PRO A 288 7.21 -29.86 -1.99
N ALA A 289 8.30 -30.40 -1.43
CA ALA A 289 8.87 -29.92 -0.18
C ALA A 289 9.69 -28.63 -0.34
N LEU A 290 10.04 -28.25 -1.59
CA LEU A 290 10.82 -27.06 -1.85
C LEU A 290 10.01 -25.79 -1.53
N SER A 291 10.61 -24.87 -0.79
CA SER A 291 9.97 -23.59 -0.44
C SER A 291 9.61 -22.76 -1.67
N GLY A 292 10.39 -22.84 -2.75
CA GLY A 292 10.11 -22.16 -4.02
C GLY A 292 8.82 -22.62 -4.72
N THR A 293 8.25 -23.76 -4.32
CA THR A 293 6.95 -24.24 -4.85
C THR A 293 5.73 -23.63 -4.16
N LYS A 294 5.94 -22.83 -3.11
CA LYS A 294 4.89 -22.22 -2.30
C LYS A 294 4.71 -20.77 -2.72
N TRP A 295 3.53 -20.44 -3.25
CA TRP A 295 3.20 -19.13 -3.78
C TRP A 295 2.12 -18.46 -2.94
N LYS A 296 2.23 -17.14 -2.76
CA LYS A 296 1.15 -16.31 -2.23
C LYS A 296 0.50 -15.58 -3.39
N ILE A 297 -0.82 -15.67 -3.51
CA ILE A 297 -1.58 -14.86 -4.47
C ILE A 297 -1.94 -13.56 -3.75
N SER A 298 -1.33 -12.46 -4.19
CA SER A 298 -1.60 -11.12 -3.65
C SER A 298 -2.63 -10.39 -4.53
N PRO A 299 -3.52 -9.58 -3.93
CA PRO A 299 -4.38 -8.65 -4.67
C PRO A 299 -3.57 -7.53 -5.35
#